data_AF-A0A9E5V407-F1
#
_entry.id   AF-A0A9E5V407-F1
#
_cell.length_a   1.000
_cell.length_b   1.000
_cell.length_c   1.000
_cell.angle_alpha   90.00
_cell.angle_beta   90.00
_cell.angle_gamma   90.00
#
_symmetry.space_group_name_H-M   'P 1'
#
loop_
_entity.id
_entity.type
_entity.pdbx_description
1 polymer ?
#
loop_
_entity_poly.entity_id
_entity_poly.type
_entity_poly.pdbx_seq_one_letter_code
_entity_poly.pdbx_strand_id
1 'polypeptide(L)'
;MLYQGFTIQHRLIGKFAAWTVFFLEIVYGITLILGLLSLKSPQDPINDPIFSILELLIILIAPLMVISMVAVHAYAIPEVKVYSLTALVLMILLAGITSSVHFVILTVSRQIQDAGLPGMPLFFSFKWPSVTYALDILAWDWFFALSMFFAAPVFRRGRLERMVQILMIVSGVLSLAGLIGVPLENMQVRMLGVLGYVGIASVVFLLLGMVFEHTEHQN
;
A
#
# COMPACT_ATOMS: atom_id res chain seq x y z
N MET A 1 12.35 29.37 -10.35
CA MET A 1 11.63 28.90 -9.14
C MET A 1 11.06 27.52 -9.46
N LEU A 2 11.67 26.46 -8.92
CA LEU A 2 11.50 25.08 -9.43
C LEU A 2 10.17 24.39 -9.05
N TYR A 3 9.34 25.01 -8.20
CA TYR A 3 8.08 24.44 -7.71
C TYR A 3 6.88 25.37 -7.94
N GLN A 4 6.83 26.10 -9.06
CA GLN A 4 5.75 27.07 -9.33
C GLN A 4 4.30 26.50 -9.27
N GLY A 5 4.11 25.18 -9.18
CA GLY A 5 2.81 24.53 -8.96
C GLY A 5 2.59 23.84 -7.60
N PHE A 6 3.60 23.79 -6.70
CA PHE A 6 3.44 23.16 -5.39
C PHE A 6 2.98 24.19 -4.36
N THR A 7 1.68 24.21 -4.10
CA THR A 7 1.03 25.19 -3.24
C THR A 7 1.09 24.79 -1.77
N ILE A 8 0.74 25.73 -0.88
CA ILE A 8 0.55 25.46 0.55
C ILE A 8 -0.48 24.33 0.77
N GLN A 9 -1.55 24.29 -0.02
CA GLN A 9 -2.57 23.25 0.07
C GLN A 9 -2.01 21.86 -0.30
N HIS A 10 -1.24 21.76 -1.39
CA HIS A 10 -0.58 20.51 -1.78
C HIS A 10 0.35 20.00 -0.66
N ARG A 11 1.06 20.92 0.00
CA ARG A 11 1.94 20.58 1.13
C ARG A 11 1.16 20.07 2.33
N LEU A 12 0.16 20.82 2.80
CA LEU A 12 -0.59 20.47 4.01
C LEU A 12 -1.30 19.13 3.85
N ILE A 13 -2.00 18.95 2.74
CA ILE A 13 -2.71 17.71 2.42
C ILE A 13 -1.72 16.55 2.25
N GLY A 14 -0.63 16.76 1.50
CA GLY A 14 0.38 15.73 1.28
C GLY A 14 1.08 15.29 2.56
N LYS A 15 1.46 16.23 3.41
CA LYS A 15 2.09 15.96 4.71
C LYS A 15 1.14 15.19 5.62
N PHE A 16 -0.08 15.68 5.77
CA PHE A 16 -1.10 15.05 6.60
C PHE A 16 -1.40 13.62 6.12
N ALA A 17 -1.62 13.43 4.82
CA ALA A 17 -1.90 12.12 4.26
C ALA A 17 -0.73 11.16 4.48
N ALA A 18 0.51 11.57 4.15
CA ALA A 18 1.68 10.72 4.27
C ALA A 18 1.94 10.28 5.73
N TRP A 19 1.87 11.20 6.70
CA TRP A 19 2.03 10.83 8.10
C TRP A 19 0.87 9.99 8.63
N THR A 20 -0.36 10.26 8.18
CA THR A 20 -1.51 9.42 8.56
C THR A 20 -1.34 7.99 8.02
N VAL A 21 -0.89 7.82 6.77
CA VAL A 21 -0.54 6.51 6.22
C VAL A 21 0.52 5.84 7.09
N PHE A 22 1.61 6.53 7.42
CA PHE A 22 2.67 5.98 8.27
C PHE A 22 2.11 5.44 9.61
N PHE A 23 1.35 6.24 10.35
CA PHE A 23 0.80 5.79 11.63
C PHE A 23 -0.18 4.62 11.47
N LEU A 24 -1.04 4.67 10.45
CA LEU A 24 -1.98 3.58 10.18
C LEU A 24 -1.27 2.29 9.75
N GLU A 25 -0.19 2.37 8.96
CA GLU A 25 0.61 1.21 8.58
C GLU A 25 1.35 0.59 9.77
N ILE A 26 1.80 1.39 10.73
CA ILE A 26 2.35 0.87 11.99
C ILE A 26 1.28 0.10 12.77
N VAL A 27 0.06 0.67 12.91
CA VAL A 27 -1.05 -0.01 13.59
C VAL A 27 -1.46 -1.28 12.83
N TYR A 28 -1.53 -1.21 11.50
CA TYR A 28 -1.81 -2.35 10.62
C TYR A 28 -0.76 -3.44 10.78
N GLY A 29 0.53 -3.08 10.73
CA GLY A 29 1.65 -4.01 10.87
C GLY A 29 1.66 -4.71 12.23
N ILE A 30 1.42 -3.98 13.32
CA ILE A 30 1.28 -4.57 14.66
C ILE A 30 0.09 -5.54 14.69
N THR A 31 -1.07 -5.13 14.17
CA THR A 31 -2.27 -5.96 14.12
C THR A 31 -2.04 -7.23 13.30
N LEU A 32 -1.34 -7.11 12.17
CA LEU A 32 -0.99 -8.22 11.30
C LEU A 32 -0.06 -9.20 12.01
N ILE A 33 0.99 -8.71 12.67
CA ILE A 33 1.92 -9.55 13.44
C ILE A 33 1.18 -10.30 14.55
N LEU A 34 0.30 -9.62 15.31
CA LEU A 34 -0.53 -10.27 16.33
C LEU A 34 -1.45 -11.34 15.73
N GLY A 35 -2.04 -11.06 14.57
CA GLY A 35 -2.84 -12.04 13.82
C GLY A 35 -2.03 -13.26 13.40
N LEU A 36 -0.85 -13.07 12.82
CA LEU A 36 0.05 -14.15 12.41
C LEU A 36 0.54 -14.98 13.60
N LEU A 37 0.88 -14.34 14.73
CA LEU A 37 1.29 -15.03 15.96
C LEU A 37 0.14 -15.83 16.61
N SER A 38 -1.11 -15.51 16.29
CA SER A 38 -2.28 -16.23 16.81
C SER A 38 -2.61 -17.52 16.03
N LEU A 39 -1.95 -17.76 14.89
CA LEU A 39 -2.24 -18.90 14.02
C LEU A 39 -1.78 -20.23 14.64
N LYS A 40 -2.59 -21.28 14.48
CA LYS A 40 -2.21 -22.65 14.87
C LYS A 40 -1.30 -23.31 13.84
N SER A 41 -1.51 -22.98 12.57
CA SER A 41 -0.69 -23.40 11.43
C SER A 41 -0.38 -22.18 10.55
N PRO A 42 0.82 -22.09 9.94
CA PRO A 42 1.15 -21.02 8.99
C PRO A 42 0.24 -20.93 7.75
N GLN A 43 -0.56 -21.97 7.49
CA GLN A 43 -1.50 -22.02 6.36
C GLN A 43 -2.94 -21.63 6.74
N ASP A 44 -3.18 -21.36 8.03
CA ASP A 44 -4.48 -20.91 8.51
C ASP A 44 -4.66 -19.42 8.20
N PRO A 45 -5.89 -18.99 7.82
CA PRO A 45 -6.18 -17.57 7.72
C PRO A 45 -6.26 -16.93 9.10
N ILE A 46 -5.98 -15.62 9.17
CA ILE A 46 -6.25 -14.81 10.35
C ILE A 46 -7.76 -14.77 10.57
N ASN A 47 -8.20 -15.05 11.80
CA ASN A 47 -9.62 -15.07 12.15
C ASN A 47 -10.09 -13.72 12.71
N ASP A 48 -11.40 -13.55 12.77
CA ASP A 48 -12.02 -12.43 13.47
C ASP A 48 -11.77 -12.49 14.99
N PRO A 49 -11.67 -11.32 15.67
CA PRO A 49 -11.90 -9.96 15.16
C PRO A 49 -10.67 -9.29 14.51
N ILE A 50 -9.49 -9.91 14.57
CA ILE A 50 -8.24 -9.30 14.08
C ILE A 50 -8.32 -9.03 12.58
N PHE A 51 -8.88 -9.97 11.82
CA PHE A 51 -9.03 -9.82 10.37
C PHE A 51 -9.93 -8.62 10.02
N SER A 52 -11.12 -8.51 10.62
CA SER A 52 -12.01 -7.34 10.46
C SER A 52 -11.30 -6.00 10.75
N ILE A 53 -10.40 -5.95 11.75
CA ILE A 53 -9.63 -4.72 12.06
C ILE A 53 -8.64 -4.40 10.93
N LEU A 54 -7.94 -5.40 10.39
CA LEU A 54 -7.04 -5.23 9.25
C LEU A 54 -7.78 -4.70 8.03
N GLU A 55 -8.98 -5.23 7.74
CA GLU A 55 -9.81 -4.79 6.62
C GLU A 55 -10.23 -3.32 6.75
N LEU A 56 -10.64 -2.89 7.96
CA LEU A 56 -11.00 -1.48 8.19
C LEU A 56 -9.81 -0.54 8.03
N LEU A 57 -8.65 -0.94 8.56
CA LEU A 57 -7.41 -0.16 8.43
C LEU A 57 -7.00 -0.04 6.97
N ILE A 58 -7.01 -1.13 6.20
CA ILE A 58 -6.54 -1.13 4.81
C ILE A 58 -7.46 -0.32 3.89
N ILE A 59 -8.78 -0.35 4.15
CA ILE A 59 -9.76 0.49 3.45
C ILE A 59 -9.50 1.98 3.70
N LEU A 60 -9.02 2.36 4.89
CA LEU A 60 -8.67 3.75 5.21
C LEU A 60 -7.30 4.15 4.64
N ILE A 61 -6.31 3.24 4.70
CA ILE A 61 -4.94 3.47 4.22
C ILE A 61 -4.92 3.73 2.71
N ALA A 62 -5.62 2.90 1.93
CA ALA A 62 -5.57 2.93 0.46
C ALA A 62 -5.90 4.32 -0.16
N PRO A 63 -7.02 5.00 0.18
CA PRO A 63 -7.30 6.34 -0.35
C PRO A 63 -6.29 7.40 0.13
N LEU A 64 -5.74 7.27 1.35
CA LEU A 64 -4.71 8.20 1.84
C LEU A 64 -3.38 8.03 1.09
N MET A 65 -3.04 6.83 0.65
CA MET A 65 -1.91 6.61 -0.26
C MET A 65 -2.11 7.29 -1.62
N VAL A 66 -3.34 7.27 -2.16
CA VAL A 66 -3.69 8.03 -3.38
C VAL A 66 -3.48 9.52 -3.16
N ILE A 67 -3.98 10.09 -2.05
CA ILE A 67 -3.78 11.50 -1.72
C ILE A 67 -2.29 11.84 -1.59
N SER A 68 -1.50 10.95 -0.99
CA SER A 68 -0.05 11.10 -0.93
C SER A 68 0.57 11.15 -2.33
N MET A 69 0.14 10.27 -3.26
CA MET A 69 0.60 10.29 -4.65
C MET A 69 0.14 11.52 -5.44
N VAL A 70 -1.02 12.11 -5.11
CA VAL A 70 -1.42 13.42 -5.66
C VAL A 70 -0.41 14.49 -5.24
N ALA A 71 0.04 14.49 -3.99
CA ALA A 71 1.07 15.42 -3.52
C ALA A 71 2.44 15.16 -4.18
N VAL A 72 2.84 13.89 -4.36
CA VAL A 72 4.03 13.50 -5.13
C VAL A 72 3.95 14.04 -6.57
N HIS A 73 2.80 13.85 -7.22
CA HIS A 73 2.58 14.38 -8.56
C HIS A 73 2.66 15.90 -8.58
N ALA A 74 2.03 16.60 -7.63
CA ALA A 74 2.12 18.06 -7.53
C ALA A 74 3.57 18.56 -7.30
N TYR A 75 4.35 17.82 -6.49
CA TYR A 75 5.75 18.10 -6.20
C TYR A 75 6.68 17.92 -7.40
N ALA A 76 6.35 17.00 -8.32
CA ALA A 76 7.19 16.65 -9.45
C ALA A 76 7.43 17.83 -10.43
N ILE A 77 8.70 18.01 -10.81
CA ILE A 77 9.14 18.91 -11.87
C ILE A 77 8.67 18.41 -13.26
N PRO A 78 8.55 19.29 -14.27
CA PRO A 78 8.01 18.93 -15.59
C PRO A 78 8.67 17.71 -16.25
N GLU A 79 9.98 17.56 -16.09
CA GLU A 79 10.78 16.51 -16.75
C GLU A 79 10.43 15.09 -16.27
N VAL A 80 9.91 14.95 -15.05
CA VAL A 80 9.53 13.66 -14.45
C VAL A 80 8.03 13.53 -14.20
N LYS A 81 7.24 14.48 -14.72
CA LYS A 81 5.80 14.54 -14.48
C LYS A 81 5.07 13.30 -14.98
N VAL A 82 5.48 12.75 -16.12
CA VAL A 82 4.93 11.50 -16.68
C VAL A 82 5.09 10.33 -15.70
N TYR A 83 6.26 10.19 -15.07
CA TYR A 83 6.49 9.11 -14.11
C TYR A 83 5.59 9.27 -12.88
N SER A 84 5.49 10.48 -12.34
CA SER A 84 4.61 10.74 -11.19
C SER A 84 3.12 10.53 -11.50
N LEU A 85 2.67 10.83 -12.71
CA LEU A 85 1.28 10.57 -13.14
C LEU A 85 1.02 9.07 -13.26
N THR A 86 1.97 8.33 -13.86
CA THR A 86 1.89 6.87 -13.94
C THR A 86 1.82 6.25 -12.55
N ALA A 87 2.64 6.72 -11.61
CA ALA A 87 2.57 6.29 -10.21
C ALA A 87 1.19 6.53 -9.60
N LEU A 88 0.63 7.73 -9.77
CA LEU A 88 -0.70 8.07 -9.28
C LEU A 88 -1.79 7.15 -9.85
N VAL A 89 -1.79 6.89 -11.16
CA VAL A 89 -2.76 5.99 -11.80
C VAL A 89 -2.66 4.57 -11.24
N LEU A 90 -1.45 4.05 -11.05
CA LEU A 90 -1.23 2.73 -10.46
C LEU A 90 -1.69 2.65 -9.01
N MET A 91 -1.46 3.71 -8.23
CA MET A 91 -1.96 3.80 -6.85
C MET A 91 -3.50 3.88 -6.79
N ILE A 92 -4.14 4.55 -7.75
CA ILE A 92 -5.60 4.58 -7.88
C ILE A 92 -6.14 3.17 -8.18
N LEU A 93 -5.50 2.42 -9.08
CA LEU A 93 -5.89 1.04 -9.39
C LEU A 93 -5.75 0.14 -8.14
N LEU A 94 -4.63 0.24 -7.42
CA LEU A 94 -4.45 -0.43 -6.15
C LEU A 94 -5.59 -0.11 -5.18
N ALA A 95 -5.86 1.18 -4.96
CA ALA A 95 -6.86 1.59 -3.99
C ALA A 95 -8.26 1.12 -4.38
N GLY A 96 -8.61 1.20 -5.67
CA GLY A 96 -9.88 0.69 -6.18
C GLY A 96 -10.03 -0.82 -5.95
N ILE A 97 -9.00 -1.62 -6.24
CA ILE A 97 -9.04 -3.08 -6.01
C ILE A 97 -9.13 -3.38 -4.52
N THR A 98 -8.22 -2.83 -3.71
CA THR A 98 -8.16 -3.05 -2.25
C THR A 98 -9.48 -2.66 -1.59
N SER A 99 -9.98 -1.45 -1.82
CA SER A 99 -11.25 -1.02 -1.23
C SER A 99 -12.41 -1.90 -1.66
N SER A 100 -12.46 -2.33 -2.92
CA SER A 100 -13.53 -3.22 -3.41
C SER A 100 -13.48 -4.60 -2.74
N VAL A 101 -12.29 -5.22 -2.71
CA VAL A 101 -12.08 -6.55 -2.11
C VAL A 101 -12.44 -6.55 -0.63
N HIS A 102 -11.83 -5.66 0.14
CA HIS A 102 -11.99 -5.63 1.60
C HIS A 102 -13.38 -5.15 2.01
N PHE A 103 -14.03 -4.27 1.23
CA PHE A 103 -15.43 -3.91 1.48
C PHE A 103 -16.38 -5.09 1.23
N VAL A 104 -16.17 -5.86 0.15
CA VAL A 104 -16.98 -7.06 -0.14
C VAL A 104 -16.80 -8.11 0.95
N ILE A 105 -15.58 -8.33 1.43
CA ILE A 105 -15.34 -9.30 2.50
C ILE A 105 -16.02 -8.85 3.79
N LEU A 106 -15.86 -7.59 4.22
CA LEU A 106 -16.54 -7.05 5.41
C LEU A 106 -18.08 -7.12 5.35
N THR A 107 -18.68 -6.91 4.18
CA THR A 107 -20.13 -6.72 4.07
C THR A 107 -20.90 -7.98 3.68
N VAL A 108 -20.34 -8.79 2.77
CA VAL A 108 -21.09 -9.88 2.12
C VAL A 108 -20.55 -11.28 2.46
N SER A 109 -19.28 -11.41 2.87
CA SER A 109 -18.66 -12.73 3.03
C SER A 109 -19.39 -13.63 4.05
N ARG A 110 -19.81 -13.08 5.19
CA ARG A 110 -20.54 -13.83 6.23
C ARG A 110 -21.88 -14.35 5.74
N GLN A 111 -22.66 -13.50 5.06
CA GLN A 111 -23.97 -13.87 4.51
C GLN A 111 -23.85 -14.99 3.47
N ILE A 112 -22.79 -14.94 2.66
CA ILE A 112 -22.51 -15.96 1.65
C ILE A 112 -22.03 -17.27 2.30
N GLN A 113 -21.23 -17.20 3.36
CA GLN A 113 -20.82 -18.38 4.14
C GLN A 113 -22.03 -19.06 4.78
N ASP A 114 -22.92 -18.29 5.39
CA ASP A 114 -24.15 -18.79 6.03
C ASP A 114 -25.11 -19.44 5.02
N ALA A 115 -25.13 -18.96 3.77
CA ALA A 115 -25.92 -19.54 2.68
C ALA A 115 -25.43 -20.93 2.24
N GLY A 116 -24.23 -21.36 2.64
CA GLY A 116 -23.73 -22.72 2.40
C GLY A 116 -23.54 -23.10 0.93
N LEU A 117 -23.42 -22.11 0.04
CA LEU A 117 -23.35 -22.33 -1.39
C LEU A 117 -22.00 -22.96 -1.80
N PRO A 118 -22.00 -24.09 -2.54
CA PRO A 118 -20.77 -24.74 -3.00
C PRO A 118 -19.91 -23.78 -3.84
N GLY A 119 -18.60 -23.78 -3.58
CA GLY A 119 -17.63 -22.99 -4.34
C GLY A 119 -17.49 -21.53 -3.92
N MET A 120 -18.37 -20.99 -3.07
CA MET A 120 -18.25 -19.60 -2.60
C MET A 120 -16.94 -19.25 -1.89
N PRO A 121 -16.33 -20.15 -1.10
CA PRO A 121 -15.02 -19.87 -0.50
C PRO A 121 -13.93 -19.55 -1.53
N LEU A 122 -14.01 -20.07 -2.77
CA LEU A 122 -13.05 -19.76 -3.83
C LEU A 122 -13.13 -18.29 -4.26
N PHE A 123 -14.28 -17.64 -4.09
CA PHE A 123 -14.50 -16.26 -4.50
C PHE A 123 -14.35 -15.26 -3.37
N PHE A 124 -14.78 -15.60 -2.15
CA PHE A 124 -14.96 -14.64 -1.06
C PHE A 124 -14.09 -14.88 0.17
N SER A 125 -13.33 -15.99 0.24
CA SER A 125 -12.43 -16.21 1.36
C SER A 125 -11.13 -15.43 1.20
N PHE A 126 -10.55 -14.93 2.29
CA PHE A 126 -9.21 -14.34 2.25
C PHE A 126 -8.14 -15.42 2.53
N LYS A 127 -8.15 -16.46 1.69
CA LYS A 127 -7.23 -17.60 1.78
C LYS A 127 -6.77 -18.01 0.38
N TRP A 128 -5.50 -18.38 0.24
CA TRP A 128 -5.01 -18.95 -1.01
C TRP A 128 -5.46 -20.41 -1.20
N PRO A 129 -5.91 -20.83 -2.41
CA PRO A 129 -6.23 -20.01 -3.58
C PRO A 129 -7.66 -19.46 -3.53
N SER A 130 -7.83 -18.16 -3.74
CA SER A 130 -9.14 -17.51 -3.92
C SER A 130 -9.02 -16.26 -4.79
N VAL A 131 -10.14 -15.84 -5.38
CA VAL A 131 -10.21 -14.64 -6.23
C VAL A 131 -9.89 -13.38 -5.43
N THR A 132 -10.49 -13.21 -4.25
CA THR A 132 -10.24 -12.08 -3.34
C THR A 132 -8.77 -11.98 -2.95
N TYR A 133 -8.13 -13.11 -2.61
CA TYR A 133 -6.71 -13.11 -2.23
C TYR A 133 -5.79 -12.90 -3.45
N ALA A 134 -6.16 -13.39 -4.64
CA ALA A 134 -5.42 -13.13 -5.87
C ALA A 134 -5.49 -11.65 -6.30
N LEU A 135 -6.64 -11.00 -6.11
CA LEU A 135 -6.81 -9.56 -6.35
C LEU A 135 -6.01 -8.72 -5.35
N ASP A 136 -5.95 -9.15 -4.09
CA ASP A 136 -5.10 -8.50 -3.07
C ASP A 136 -3.61 -8.59 -3.44
N ILE A 137 -3.14 -9.76 -3.90
CA ILE A 137 -1.79 -9.93 -4.45
C ILE A 137 -1.55 -8.99 -5.64
N LEU A 138 -2.50 -8.92 -6.58
CA LEU A 138 -2.37 -8.03 -7.74
C LEU A 138 -2.28 -6.55 -7.32
N ALA A 139 -3.06 -6.13 -6.32
CA ALA A 139 -3.03 -4.76 -5.81
C ALA A 139 -1.68 -4.44 -5.15
N TRP A 140 -1.24 -5.27 -4.20
CA TRP A 140 -0.11 -4.97 -3.32
C TRP A 140 1.24 -5.43 -3.83
N ASP A 141 1.32 -6.59 -4.48
CA ASP A 141 2.59 -7.11 -4.94
C ASP A 141 2.94 -6.57 -6.34
N TRP A 142 1.94 -6.16 -7.16
CA TRP A 142 2.15 -5.63 -8.52
C TRP A 142 1.90 -4.12 -8.63
N PHE A 143 0.66 -3.64 -8.46
CA PHE A 143 0.33 -2.23 -8.70
C PHE A 143 1.04 -1.27 -7.73
N PHE A 144 1.10 -1.61 -6.45
CA PHE A 144 1.87 -0.85 -5.45
C PHE A 144 3.34 -0.73 -5.86
N ALA A 145 3.96 -1.86 -6.22
CA ALA A 145 5.37 -1.94 -6.52
C ALA A 145 5.73 -1.06 -7.72
N LEU A 146 4.93 -1.17 -8.79
CA LEU A 146 5.07 -0.32 -9.96
C LEU A 146 4.85 1.15 -9.60
N SER A 147 3.84 1.48 -8.79
CA SER A 147 3.63 2.86 -8.33
C SER A 147 4.88 3.41 -7.63
N MET A 148 5.52 2.64 -6.76
CA MET A 148 6.73 3.07 -6.06
C MET A 148 7.91 3.28 -7.01
N PHE A 149 8.12 2.40 -7.99
CA PHE A 149 9.16 2.59 -9.01
C PHE A 149 8.94 3.82 -9.87
N PHE A 150 7.70 4.11 -10.25
CA PHE A 150 7.36 5.29 -11.03
C PHE A 150 7.41 6.58 -10.20
N ALA A 151 7.19 6.51 -8.88
CA ALA A 151 7.33 7.66 -7.99
C ALA A 151 8.81 7.98 -7.69
N ALA A 152 9.68 6.98 -7.61
CA ALA A 152 11.07 7.15 -7.19
C ALA A 152 11.88 8.22 -7.98
N PRO A 153 11.76 8.36 -9.32
CA PRO A 153 12.45 9.39 -10.10
C PRO A 153 12.11 10.83 -9.71
N VAL A 154 10.99 11.07 -9.00
CA VAL A 154 10.58 12.40 -8.53
C VAL A 154 11.56 12.97 -7.51
N PHE A 155 12.20 12.11 -6.72
CA PHE A 155 13.07 12.49 -5.60
C PHE A 155 14.53 12.30 -5.98
N ARG A 156 15.27 13.39 -6.19
CA ARG A 156 16.67 13.34 -6.68
C ARG A 156 17.60 14.38 -6.05
N ARG A 157 17.06 15.37 -5.33
CA ARG A 157 17.78 16.56 -4.89
C ARG A 157 17.94 16.54 -3.37
N GLY A 158 19.18 16.35 -2.91
CA GLY A 158 19.52 16.32 -1.49
C GLY A 158 19.45 14.93 -0.86
N ARG A 159 19.88 14.85 0.41
CA ARG A 159 20.02 13.57 1.13
C ARG A 159 18.67 12.91 1.43
N LEU A 160 17.70 13.69 1.91
CA LEU A 160 16.37 13.19 2.27
C LEU A 160 15.61 12.62 1.06
N GLU A 161 15.56 13.37 -0.04
CA GLU A 161 14.93 12.90 -1.29
C GLU A 161 15.61 11.62 -1.81
N ARG A 162 16.94 11.54 -1.77
CA ARG A 162 17.65 10.34 -2.19
C ARG A 162 17.34 9.14 -1.31
N MET A 163 17.13 9.34 0.00
CA MET A 163 16.66 8.27 0.88
C MET A 163 15.25 7.79 0.50
N VAL A 164 14.31 8.71 0.25
CA VAL A 164 12.95 8.38 -0.23
C VAL A 164 13.03 7.57 -1.52
N GLN A 165 13.83 8.04 -2.49
CA GLN A 165 14.03 7.35 -3.76
C GLN A 165 14.50 5.91 -3.59
N ILE A 166 15.55 5.69 -2.78
CA ILE A 166 16.10 4.36 -2.55
C ILE A 166 15.07 3.46 -1.86
N LEU A 167 14.39 3.97 -0.83
CA LEU A 167 13.41 3.19 -0.09
C LEU A 167 12.17 2.86 -0.93
N MET A 168 11.72 3.75 -1.82
CA MET A 168 10.68 3.43 -2.81
C MET A 168 11.10 2.28 -3.73
N ILE A 169 12.34 2.29 -4.21
CA ILE A 169 12.87 1.20 -5.05
C ILE A 169 12.95 -0.11 -4.25
N VAL A 170 13.49 -0.08 -3.03
CA VAL A 170 13.58 -1.27 -2.16
C VAL A 170 12.19 -1.81 -1.84
N SER A 171 11.24 -0.93 -1.49
CA SER A 171 9.84 -1.28 -1.24
C SER A 171 9.21 -1.96 -2.46
N GLY A 172 9.39 -1.39 -3.66
CA GLY A 172 8.89 -1.99 -4.90
C GLY A 172 9.53 -3.35 -5.23
N VAL A 173 10.84 -3.50 -5.05
CA VAL A 173 11.54 -4.77 -5.29
C VAL A 173 11.05 -5.87 -4.35
N LEU A 174 10.93 -5.57 -3.05
CA LEU A 174 10.42 -6.53 -2.06
C LEU A 174 8.96 -6.90 -2.36
N SER A 175 8.13 -5.92 -2.70
CA SER A 175 6.73 -6.13 -3.11
C SER A 175 6.62 -7.10 -4.30
N LEU A 176 7.40 -6.88 -5.38
CA LEU A 176 7.43 -7.81 -6.51
C LEU A 176 8.01 -9.18 -6.15
N ALA A 177 9.01 -9.25 -5.26
CA ALA A 177 9.59 -10.51 -4.82
C ALA A 177 8.56 -11.42 -4.14
N GLY A 178 7.52 -10.84 -3.51
CA GLY A 178 6.39 -11.58 -2.96
C GLY A 178 5.64 -12.43 -4.00
N LEU A 179 5.61 -12.00 -5.27
CA LEU A 179 4.97 -12.75 -6.37
C LEU A 179 5.61 -14.10 -6.65
N ILE A 180 6.87 -14.29 -6.26
CA ILE A 180 7.56 -15.59 -6.38
C ILE A 180 6.83 -16.66 -5.55
N GLY A 181 6.15 -16.27 -4.46
CA GLY A 181 5.36 -17.19 -3.65
C GLY A 181 4.14 -17.77 -4.36
N VAL A 182 3.61 -17.11 -5.40
CA VAL A 182 2.41 -17.55 -6.13
C VAL A 182 2.64 -18.82 -6.94
N PRO A 183 3.58 -18.87 -7.92
CA PRO A 183 3.84 -20.09 -8.69
C PRO A 183 4.45 -21.21 -7.85
N LEU A 184 5.00 -20.89 -6.68
CA LEU A 184 5.54 -21.87 -5.72
C LEU A 184 4.50 -22.41 -4.73
N GLU A 185 3.25 -21.91 -4.79
CA GLU A 185 2.19 -22.21 -3.82
C GLU A 185 2.63 -21.98 -2.35
N ASN A 186 3.57 -21.06 -2.15
CA ASN A 186 4.19 -20.82 -0.84
C ASN A 186 3.93 -19.37 -0.39
N MET A 187 2.87 -19.20 0.39
CA MET A 187 2.49 -17.89 0.93
C MET A 187 3.44 -17.35 2.00
N GLN A 188 4.37 -18.16 2.52
CA GLN A 188 5.44 -17.65 3.38
C GLN A 188 6.46 -16.85 2.55
N VAL A 189 6.75 -17.28 1.32
CA VAL A 189 7.60 -16.50 0.40
C VAL A 189 6.91 -15.19 0.03
N ARG A 190 5.57 -15.18 -0.09
CA ARG A 190 4.79 -13.94 -0.29
C ARG A 190 5.03 -12.92 0.83
N MET A 191 5.40 -13.33 2.05
CA MET A 191 5.67 -12.37 3.14
C MET A 191 6.83 -11.41 2.83
N LEU A 192 7.70 -11.72 1.87
CA LEU A 192 8.67 -10.75 1.33
C LEU A 192 7.98 -9.51 0.77
N GLY A 193 6.84 -9.70 0.09
CA GLY A 193 6.01 -8.62 -0.42
C GLY A 193 5.47 -7.74 0.70
N VAL A 194 4.92 -8.36 1.74
CA VAL A 194 4.41 -7.68 2.95
C VAL A 194 5.49 -6.80 3.58
N LEU A 195 6.74 -7.27 3.65
CA LEU A 195 7.85 -6.44 4.14
C LEU A 195 8.08 -5.20 3.27
N GLY A 196 7.85 -5.30 1.96
CA GLY A 196 7.93 -4.19 1.01
C GLY A 196 6.86 -3.13 1.25
N TYR A 197 5.58 -3.53 1.21
CA TYR A 197 4.45 -2.60 1.24
C TYR A 197 3.87 -2.28 2.62
N VAL A 198 4.26 -2.99 3.68
CA VAL A 198 3.95 -2.59 5.08
C VAL A 198 5.21 -2.05 5.75
N GLY A 199 6.30 -2.82 5.73
CA GLY A 199 7.52 -2.50 6.47
C GLY A 199 8.28 -1.29 5.91
N ILE A 200 8.80 -1.42 4.68
CA ILE A 200 9.59 -0.35 4.06
C ILE A 200 8.72 0.85 3.67
N ALA A 201 7.50 0.59 3.20
CA ALA A 201 6.53 1.64 2.83
C ALA A 201 6.24 2.61 3.99
N SER A 202 6.08 2.11 5.22
CA SER A 202 5.91 2.95 6.41
C SER A 202 7.00 4.02 6.50
N VAL A 203 8.25 3.62 6.31
CA VAL A 203 9.38 4.56 6.35
C VAL A 203 9.34 5.53 5.16
N VAL A 204 8.94 5.07 3.97
CA VAL A 204 8.74 5.95 2.80
C VAL A 204 7.72 7.03 3.12
N PHE A 205 6.55 6.68 3.66
CA PHE A 205 5.49 7.65 3.97
C PHE A 205 5.87 8.62 5.10
N LEU A 206 6.63 8.16 6.11
CA LEU A 206 7.22 9.04 7.11
C LEU A 206 8.13 10.11 6.46
N LEU A 207 9.05 9.68 5.61
CA LEU A 207 10.02 10.57 4.96
C LEU A 207 9.35 11.48 3.91
N LEU A 208 8.30 11.01 3.22
CA LEU A 208 7.51 11.86 2.32
C LEU A 208 6.91 13.06 3.07
N GLY A 209 6.31 12.82 4.25
CA GLY A 209 5.79 13.92 5.06
C GLY A 209 6.88 14.92 5.47
N MET A 210 8.09 14.42 5.80
CA MET A 210 9.25 15.28 6.08
C MET A 210 9.69 16.08 4.86
N VAL A 211 9.73 15.49 3.65
CA VAL A 211 10.09 16.20 2.40
C VAL A 211 9.11 17.35 2.16
N PHE A 212 7.81 17.08 2.28
CA PHE A 212 6.79 18.11 2.06
C PHE A 212 6.90 19.24 3.08
N GLU A 213 7.18 18.92 4.34
CA GLU A 213 7.42 19.90 5.40
C GLU A 213 8.66 20.76 5.14
N HIS A 214 9.81 20.17 4.79
CA HIS A 214 11.06 20.93 4.59
C HIS A 214 11.00 21.91 3.42
N THR A 215 10.10 21.67 2.46
CA THR A 215 9.85 22.61 1.36
C THR A 215 9.29 23.95 1.88
N GLU A 216 8.81 24.02 3.13
CA GLU A 216 8.32 25.23 3.79
C GLU A 216 9.40 26.23 4.14
N HIS A 217 10.60 25.77 4.45
CA HIS A 217 11.68 26.65 4.87
C HIS A 217 12.55 27.18 3.72
N GLN A 218 12.25 26.81 2.47
CA GLN A 218 13.03 27.19 1.29
C GLN A 218 12.32 28.16 0.33
N ASN A 219 11.03 28.44 0.56
CA ASN A 219 10.24 29.44 -0.17
C ASN A 219 10.07 30.70 0.68
#